data_AF-A0A4E0RQ01-F1
#
_entry.id   AF-A0A4E0RQ01-F1
#
_cell.length_a   1.000
_cell.length_b   1.000
_cell.length_c   1.000
_cell.angle_alpha   90.00
_cell.angle_beta   90.00
_cell.angle_gamma   90.00
#
_symmetry.space_group_name_H-M   'P 1'
#
loop_
_entity.id
_entity.type
_entity.pdbx_description
1 polymer ?
#
loop_
_entity_poly.entity_id
_entity_poly.type
_entity_poly.pdbx_seq_one_letter_code
_entity_poly.pdbx_strand_id
1 'polypeptide(L)'
;MGLCQTHGLLRSDWIERDFSSVQGVIKTLDYEIKNREGELFGTWSEYISSTIKAVNDRYAKQILLFLSREREKECTRKEISDHLEGQLSDSELEEKLHTLETGDLITQGSSNFRYRGIPDDILDLIFRSLYEEEIHQKRPNIAAELTAKVNALKK
;
A
#
# COMPACT_ATOMS: atom_id res chain seq x y z
N MET A 1 -14.75 1.36 1.19
CA MET A 1 -13.54 2.18 1.49
C MET A 1 -13.49 3.55 0.77
N GLY A 2 -13.99 3.70 -0.46
CA GLY A 2 -13.86 4.98 -1.21
C GLY A 2 -14.40 6.26 -0.55
N LEU A 3 -15.46 6.18 0.28
CA LEU A 3 -16.05 7.34 0.96
C LEU A 3 -15.13 7.95 2.05
N CYS A 4 -14.29 7.15 2.71
CA CYS A 4 -13.36 7.63 3.73
C CYS A 4 -12.22 8.44 3.09
N GLN A 5 -11.72 8.01 1.93
CA GLN A 5 -10.66 8.71 1.21
C GLN A 5 -11.08 10.08 0.68
N THR A 6 -12.28 10.16 0.10
CA THR A 6 -12.83 11.44 -0.36
C THR A 6 -13.07 12.41 0.80
N HIS A 7 -13.45 11.89 1.97
CA HIS A 7 -13.69 12.72 3.14
C HIS A 7 -12.40 13.26 3.75
N GLY A 8 -11.37 12.41 3.92
CA GLY A 8 -10.06 12.81 4.44
C GLY A 8 -9.38 13.85 3.54
N LEU A 9 -9.36 13.61 2.22
CA LEU A 9 -8.78 14.55 1.27
C LEU A 9 -9.46 15.93 1.30
N LEU A 10 -10.80 15.97 1.27
CA LEU A 10 -11.56 17.23 1.27
C LEU A 10 -11.50 17.98 2.61
N ARG A 11 -11.06 17.31 3.69
CA ARG A 11 -10.81 17.91 5.00
C ARG A 11 -9.33 18.17 5.28
N SER A 12 -8.44 17.92 4.33
CA SER A 12 -7.01 18.20 4.51
C SER A 12 -6.79 19.61 5.08
N ASP A 13 -6.12 19.67 6.23
CA ASP A 13 -5.79 20.92 6.94
C ASP A 13 -4.54 21.60 6.34
N TRP A 14 -4.01 21.07 5.23
CA TRP A 14 -2.85 21.64 4.57
C TRP A 14 -3.16 22.99 3.94
N ILE A 15 -2.41 24.01 4.33
CA ILE A 15 -2.67 25.40 3.93
C ILE A 15 -2.55 25.66 2.42
N GLU A 16 -1.71 24.89 1.72
CA GLU A 16 -1.51 25.03 0.26
C GLU A 16 -2.41 24.12 -0.58
N ARG A 17 -3.40 23.48 0.05
CA ARG A 17 -4.36 22.62 -0.64
C ARG A 17 -5.08 23.36 -1.76
N ASP A 18 -5.01 22.78 -2.96
CA ASP A 18 -5.64 23.32 -4.16
C ASP A 18 -6.35 22.21 -4.93
N PHE A 19 -7.68 22.33 -5.09
CA PHE A 19 -8.46 21.41 -5.91
C PHE A 19 -8.94 22.03 -7.23
N SER A 20 -8.51 23.27 -7.53
CA SER A 20 -8.87 23.96 -8.77
C SER A 20 -8.04 23.51 -9.98
N SER A 21 -6.93 22.81 -9.74
CA SER A 21 -6.02 22.34 -10.77
C SER A 21 -5.57 20.90 -10.52
N VAL A 22 -5.27 20.17 -11.60
CA VAL A 22 -4.71 18.80 -11.50
C VAL A 22 -3.40 18.79 -10.69
N GLN A 23 -2.56 19.80 -10.88
CA GLN A 23 -1.30 19.93 -10.14
C GLN A 23 -1.53 20.21 -8.65
N GLY A 24 -2.52 21.04 -8.32
CA GLY A 24 -2.95 21.27 -6.95
C GLY A 24 -3.43 19.97 -6.27
N VAL A 25 -4.24 19.18 -6.97
CA VAL A 25 -4.74 17.88 -6.46
C VAL A 25 -3.57 16.93 -6.19
N ILE A 26 -2.62 16.82 -7.13
CA ILE A 26 -1.44 15.96 -6.98
C ILE A 26 -0.60 16.39 -5.78
N LYS A 27 -0.35 17.70 -5.62
CA LYS A 27 0.41 18.22 -4.47
C LYS A 27 -0.28 17.95 -3.14
N THR A 28 -1.60 18.16 -3.09
CA THR A 28 -2.39 17.89 -1.89
C THR A 28 -2.33 16.41 -1.53
N LEU A 29 -2.48 15.51 -2.51
CA LEU A 29 -2.38 14.07 -2.28
C LEU A 29 -0.96 13.64 -1.87
N ASP A 30 0.08 14.20 -2.47
CA ASP A 30 1.47 13.92 -2.08
C ASP A 30 1.72 14.29 -0.61
N TYR A 31 1.17 15.42 -0.15
CA TYR A 31 1.21 15.82 1.25
C TYR A 31 0.45 14.82 2.14
N GLU A 32 -0.81 14.54 1.81
CA GLU A 32 -1.68 13.63 2.59
C GLU A 32 -1.13 12.20 2.69
N ILE A 33 -0.35 11.75 1.70
CA ILE A 33 0.23 10.40 1.67
C ILE A 33 1.56 10.31 2.43
N LYS A 34 2.33 11.41 2.55
CA LYS A 34 3.69 11.37 3.09
C LYS A 34 3.82 12.06 4.45
N ASN A 35 2.98 13.03 4.74
CA ASN A 35 3.12 13.84 5.94
C ASN A 35 2.37 13.20 7.10
N ARG A 36 3.02 13.12 8.27
CA ARG A 36 2.42 12.61 9.51
C ARG A 36 1.23 13.44 9.99
N GLU A 37 1.15 14.69 9.59
CA GLU A 37 0.02 15.59 9.86
C GLU A 37 -1.10 15.46 8.81
N GLY A 38 -0.90 14.64 7.76
CA GLY A 38 -1.96 14.31 6.81
C GLY A 38 -2.99 13.38 7.43
N GLU A 39 -4.27 13.68 7.21
CA GLU A 39 -5.39 12.88 7.71
C GLU A 39 -5.40 11.47 7.09
N LEU A 40 -5.09 11.39 5.79
CA LEU A 40 -4.96 10.09 5.12
C LEU A 40 -3.79 9.29 5.69
N PHE A 41 -2.62 9.91 5.83
CA PHE A 41 -1.47 9.25 6.43
C PHE A 41 -1.79 8.72 7.82
N GLY A 42 -2.34 9.56 8.71
CA GLY A 42 -2.64 9.17 10.09
C GLY A 42 -3.56 7.95 10.14
N THR A 43 -4.73 8.06 9.50
CA THR A 43 -5.75 7.00 9.51
C THR A 43 -5.23 5.68 8.92
N TRP A 44 -4.60 5.75 7.75
CA TRP A 44 -4.18 4.54 7.03
C TRP A 44 -2.89 3.95 7.57
N SER A 45 -1.95 4.75 8.08
CA SER A 45 -0.75 4.22 8.72
C SER A 45 -1.07 3.45 10.00
N GLU A 46 -2.05 3.91 10.79
CA GLU A 46 -2.52 3.18 11.97
C GLU A 46 -3.17 1.84 11.58
N TYR A 47 -4.04 1.87 10.56
CA TYR A 47 -4.63 0.65 10.01
C TYR A 47 -3.57 -0.35 9.53
N ILE A 48 -2.65 0.09 8.66
CA ILE A 48 -1.55 -0.74 8.13
C ILE A 48 -0.73 -1.33 9.28
N SER A 49 -0.33 -0.49 10.23
CA SER A 49 0.48 -0.90 11.39
C SER A 49 -0.22 -1.97 12.22
N SER A 50 -1.52 -1.82 12.45
CA SER A 50 -2.32 -2.79 13.21
C SER A 50 -2.37 -4.17 12.54
N THR A 51 -2.58 -4.20 11.22
CA THR A 51 -2.63 -5.45 10.43
C THR A 51 -1.25 -6.10 10.34
N ILE A 52 -0.19 -5.31 10.10
CA ILE A 52 1.20 -5.79 10.05
C ILE A 52 1.58 -6.46 11.37
N LYS A 53 1.21 -5.85 12.50
CA LYS A 53 1.49 -6.38 13.84
C LYS A 53 0.82 -7.73 14.10
N ALA A 54 -0.40 -7.92 13.61
CA ALA A 54 -1.11 -9.19 13.73
C ALA A 54 -0.41 -10.34 12.99
N VAL A 55 0.33 -10.03 11.91
CA VAL A 55 0.96 -11.01 11.01
C VAL A 55 2.42 -11.32 11.37
N ASN A 56 3.00 -10.56 12.31
CA ASN A 56 4.44 -10.40 12.57
C ASN A 56 5.10 -9.39 11.62
N ASP A 57 5.52 -8.25 12.19
CA ASP A 57 6.06 -7.08 11.49
C ASP A 57 7.04 -7.40 10.37
N ARG A 58 8.03 -8.25 10.65
CA ARG A 58 9.12 -8.54 9.70
C ARG A 58 8.59 -9.21 8.44
N TYR A 59 7.80 -10.28 8.59
CA TYR A 59 7.32 -11.07 7.46
C TYR A 59 6.20 -10.36 6.70
N ALA A 60 5.31 -9.68 7.42
CA ALA A 60 4.24 -8.90 6.81
C ALA A 60 4.79 -7.85 5.84
N LYS A 61 5.77 -7.04 6.28
CA LYS A 61 6.37 -6.01 5.43
C LYS A 61 7.08 -6.60 4.20
N GLN A 62 7.80 -7.71 4.36
CA GLN A 62 8.51 -8.36 3.25
C GLN A 62 7.53 -8.91 2.20
N ILE A 63 6.46 -9.59 2.63
CA ILE A 63 5.42 -10.11 1.74
C ILE A 63 4.74 -8.96 0.98
N LEU A 64 4.33 -7.91 1.71
CA LEU A 64 3.62 -6.77 1.12
C LEU A 64 4.50 -6.03 0.11
N LEU A 65 5.77 -5.77 0.41
CA LEU A 65 6.68 -5.13 -0.55
C LEU A 65 6.95 -6.01 -1.78
N PHE A 66 7.12 -7.33 -1.59
CA PHE A 66 7.27 -8.26 -2.69
C PHE A 66 6.09 -8.17 -3.67
N LEU A 67 4.87 -8.23 -3.13
CA LEU A 67 3.65 -8.16 -3.94
C LEU A 67 3.43 -6.76 -4.52
N SER A 68 3.83 -5.68 -3.83
CA SER A 68 3.64 -4.30 -4.31
C SER A 68 4.51 -3.96 -5.54
N ARG A 69 5.63 -4.66 -5.77
CA ARG A 69 6.52 -4.42 -6.93
C ARG A 69 5.83 -4.60 -8.28
N GLU A 70 5.06 -5.67 -8.40
CA GLU A 70 4.21 -5.97 -9.55
C GLU A 70 2.79 -6.18 -9.02
N ARG A 71 2.22 -5.14 -8.41
CA ARG A 71 0.96 -5.20 -7.64
C ARG A 71 -0.18 -5.99 -8.28
N GLU A 72 -0.35 -5.87 -9.60
CA GLU A 72 -1.42 -6.55 -10.36
C GLU A 72 -1.10 -8.01 -10.71
N LYS A 73 0.17 -8.42 -10.62
CA LYS A 73 0.62 -9.76 -10.95
C LYS A 73 0.24 -10.73 -9.84
N GLU A 74 -0.33 -11.85 -10.24
CA GLU A 74 -0.59 -12.96 -9.32
C GLU A 74 0.70 -13.72 -9.01
N CYS A 75 1.09 -13.72 -7.75
CA CYS A 75 2.19 -14.51 -7.22
C CYS A 75 1.65 -15.72 -6.45
N THR A 76 2.27 -16.87 -6.63
CA THR A 76 1.97 -18.08 -5.89
C THR A 76 2.56 -18.04 -4.48
N ARG A 77 1.96 -18.80 -3.54
CA ARG A 77 2.54 -19.01 -2.20
C ARG A 77 4.00 -19.50 -2.27
N LYS A 78 4.34 -20.31 -3.28
CA LYS A 78 5.71 -20.77 -3.54
C LYS A 78 6.66 -19.60 -3.86
N GLU A 79 6.28 -18.71 -4.79
CA GLU A 79 7.10 -17.55 -5.14
C GLU A 79 7.32 -16.62 -3.94
N ILE A 80 6.30 -16.45 -3.09
CA ILE A 80 6.40 -15.69 -1.85
C ILE A 80 7.33 -16.39 -0.85
N SER A 81 7.20 -17.70 -0.67
CA SER A 81 8.08 -18.49 0.19
C SER A 81 9.54 -18.44 -0.27
N ASP A 82 9.79 -18.54 -1.58
CA ASP A 82 11.11 -18.47 -2.17
C ASP A 82 11.73 -17.07 -1.93
N HIS A 83 10.93 -16.00 -1.99
CA HIS A 83 11.36 -14.65 -1.62
C HIS A 83 11.74 -14.51 -0.14
N LEU A 84 11.04 -15.22 0.74
CA LEU A 84 11.33 -15.27 2.18
C LEU A 84 12.42 -16.30 2.54
N GLU A 85 13.11 -16.87 1.54
CA GLU A 85 14.16 -17.88 1.72
C GLU A 85 13.70 -19.12 2.52
N GLY A 86 12.41 -19.45 2.46
CA GLY A 86 11.84 -20.59 3.19
C GLY A 86 11.86 -20.43 4.71
N GLN A 87 11.93 -19.20 5.23
CA GLN A 87 11.92 -18.92 6.68
C GLN A 87 10.61 -19.30 7.39
N LEU A 88 9.56 -19.60 6.62
CA LEU A 88 8.25 -20.01 7.11
C LEU A 88 7.87 -21.37 6.52
N SER A 89 7.21 -22.21 7.31
CA SER A 89 6.52 -23.38 6.77
C SER A 89 5.31 -22.96 5.92
N ASP A 90 4.81 -23.87 5.08
CA ASP A 90 3.66 -23.59 4.21
C ASP A 90 2.42 -23.17 5.01
N SER A 91 2.16 -23.82 6.15
CA SER A 91 1.03 -23.51 7.03
C SER A 91 1.17 -22.13 7.70
N GLU A 92 2.37 -21.77 8.16
CA GLU A 92 2.61 -20.44 8.76
C GLU A 92 2.47 -19.34 7.71
N LEU A 93 2.95 -19.59 6.48
CA LEU A 93 2.82 -18.65 5.39
C LEU A 93 1.35 -18.49 4.98
N GLU A 94 0.58 -19.57 4.92
CA GLU A 94 -0.86 -19.54 4.66
C GLU A 94 -1.62 -18.71 5.68
N GLU A 95 -1.39 -18.92 6.98
CA GLU A 95 -2.04 -18.18 8.06
C GLU A 95 -1.75 -16.67 7.96
N LYS A 96 -0.49 -16.32 7.65
CA LYS A 96 -0.07 -14.93 7.45
C LYS A 96 -0.74 -14.30 6.24
N LEU A 97 -0.77 -15.00 5.11
CA LEU A 97 -1.41 -14.52 3.89
C LEU A 97 -2.93 -14.33 4.11
N HIS A 98 -3.57 -15.25 4.80
CA HIS A 98 -5.00 -15.13 5.12
C HIS A 98 -5.29 -13.92 6.01
N THR A 99 -4.43 -13.64 6.98
CA THR A 99 -4.57 -12.46 7.86
C THR A 99 -4.37 -11.15 7.08
N LEU A 100 -3.37 -11.10 6.18
CA LEU A 100 -3.15 -9.94 5.30
C LEU A 100 -4.33 -9.72 4.33
N GLU A 101 -4.89 -10.80 3.81
CA GLU A 101 -6.06 -10.76 2.92
C GLU A 101 -7.29 -10.25 3.66
N THR A 102 -7.55 -10.77 4.87
CA THR A 102 -8.66 -10.34 5.72
C THR A 102 -8.54 -8.87 6.12
N GLY A 103 -7.31 -8.37 6.23
CA GLY A 103 -7.00 -6.97 6.47
C GLY A 103 -6.87 -6.12 5.20
N ASP A 104 -7.40 -6.58 4.05
CA ASP A 104 -7.39 -5.87 2.76
C ASP A 104 -6.00 -5.37 2.31
N LEU A 105 -4.90 -5.93 2.85
CA LEU A 105 -3.53 -5.56 2.50
C LEU A 105 -2.96 -6.43 1.36
N ILE A 106 -3.65 -7.49 0.99
CA ILE A 106 -3.41 -8.25 -0.24
C ILE A 106 -4.76 -8.69 -0.80
N THR A 107 -4.78 -9.26 -2.01
CA THR A 107 -5.99 -9.82 -2.60
C THR A 107 -5.74 -11.22 -3.11
N GLN A 108 -6.66 -12.15 -2.85
CA GLN A 108 -6.60 -13.47 -3.45
C GLN A 108 -6.84 -13.38 -4.98
N GLY A 109 -6.04 -14.15 -5.72
CA GLY A 109 -6.08 -14.22 -7.17
C GLY A 109 -7.02 -15.33 -7.68
N SER A 110 -6.69 -15.84 -8.86
CA SER A 110 -7.44 -16.87 -9.58
C SER A 110 -7.55 -18.22 -8.87
N SER A 111 -6.77 -18.46 -7.81
CA SER A 111 -6.87 -19.66 -6.97
C SER A 111 -6.48 -19.36 -5.52
N ASN A 112 -6.80 -20.27 -4.61
CA ASN A 112 -6.42 -20.20 -3.19
C ASN A 112 -4.89 -20.19 -2.94
N PHE A 113 -4.08 -20.41 -4.00
CA PHE A 113 -2.62 -20.40 -3.92
C PHE A 113 -1.99 -19.14 -4.50
N ARG A 114 -2.81 -18.21 -5.01
CA ARG A 114 -2.36 -17.02 -5.74
C ARG A 114 -2.82 -15.76 -5.05
N TYR A 115 -1.93 -14.77 -4.97
CA TYR A 115 -2.14 -13.51 -4.27
C TYR A 115 -1.61 -12.35 -5.11
N ARG A 116 -2.22 -11.19 -4.93
CA ARG A 116 -1.82 -9.90 -5.53
C ARG A 116 -1.56 -8.89 -4.43
N GLY A 117 -0.93 -7.77 -4.77
CA GLY A 117 -0.64 -6.70 -3.82
C GLY A 117 -1.89 -5.99 -3.29
N ILE A 118 -1.68 -4.95 -2.50
CA ILE A 118 -2.74 -4.14 -1.88
C ILE A 118 -3.71 -3.67 -2.97
N PRO A 119 -5.03 -3.93 -2.92
CA PRO A 119 -5.95 -3.56 -4.00
C PRO A 119 -6.22 -2.06 -4.10
N ASP A 120 -5.98 -1.30 -3.03
CA ASP A 120 -6.23 0.15 -2.97
C ASP A 120 -5.01 0.99 -3.33
N ASP A 121 -5.19 1.95 -4.24
CA ASP A 121 -4.12 2.80 -4.76
C ASP A 121 -3.48 3.70 -3.72
N ILE A 122 -4.28 4.31 -2.85
CA ILE A 122 -3.77 5.24 -1.84
C ILE A 122 -3.12 4.45 -0.71
N LEU A 123 -3.71 3.33 -0.33
CA LEU A 123 -3.15 2.45 0.69
C LEU A 123 -1.79 1.87 0.28
N ASP A 124 -1.63 1.44 -0.98
CA ASP A 124 -0.35 1.01 -1.55
C ASP A 124 0.71 2.11 -1.49
N LEU A 125 0.34 3.34 -1.90
CA LEU A 125 1.26 4.48 -1.88
C LEU A 125 1.68 4.84 -0.45
N ILE A 126 0.76 4.84 0.51
CA ILE A 126 1.07 5.08 1.93
C ILE A 126 1.98 3.97 2.47
N PHE A 127 1.65 2.70 2.22
CA PHE A 127 2.47 1.56 2.63
C PHE A 127 3.92 1.67 2.10
N ARG A 128 4.08 1.94 0.81
CA ARG A 128 5.42 2.11 0.22
C ARG A 128 6.15 3.34 0.77
N SER A 129 5.43 4.43 1.05
CA SER A 129 6.01 5.61 1.69
C SER A 129 6.58 5.31 3.09
N LEU A 130 5.95 4.39 3.82
CA LEU A 130 6.36 3.99 5.17
C LEU A 130 7.56 3.04 5.18
N TYR A 131 7.58 2.04 4.29
CA TYR A 131 8.46 0.87 4.48
C TYR A 131 9.39 0.55 3.32
N GLU A 132 9.20 1.14 2.13
CA GLU A 132 10.08 0.85 0.98
C GLU A 132 11.52 1.29 1.24
N GLU A 133 11.73 2.43 1.92
CA GLU A 133 13.07 2.88 2.31
C GLU A 133 13.70 1.99 3.38
N GLU A 134 12.92 1.51 4.36
CA GLU A 134 13.40 0.63 5.43
C GLU A 134 13.98 -0.68 4.86
N ILE A 135 13.34 -1.24 3.84
CA ILE A 135 13.64 -2.61 3.38
C ILE A 135 14.46 -2.62 2.09
N HIS A 136 14.27 -1.65 1.20
CA HIS A 136 14.96 -1.58 -0.08
C HIS A 136 15.88 -0.36 -0.23
N GLN A 137 15.99 0.49 0.79
CA GLN A 137 16.82 1.71 0.78
C GLN A 137 16.50 2.62 -0.42
N LYS A 138 15.24 2.59 -0.85
CA LYS A 138 14.74 3.36 -1.99
C LYS A 138 13.52 4.16 -1.55
N ARG A 139 13.52 5.46 -1.87
CA ARG A 139 12.37 6.33 -1.62
C ARG A 139 11.40 6.31 -2.81
N PRO A 140 10.09 6.10 -2.60
CA PRO A 140 9.11 6.23 -3.66
C PRO A 140 8.91 7.69 -4.07
N ASN A 141 8.70 7.94 -5.36
CA ASN A 141 8.38 9.26 -5.88
C ASN A 141 6.87 9.38 -6.13
N ILE A 142 6.12 9.52 -5.03
CA ILE A 142 4.65 9.55 -5.03
C ILE A 142 4.08 10.60 -6.00
N ALA A 143 4.57 11.85 -5.97
CA ALA A 143 4.14 12.89 -6.90
C ALA A 143 4.29 12.49 -8.39
N ALA A 144 5.40 11.86 -8.77
CA ALA A 144 5.60 11.39 -10.13
C ALA A 144 4.63 10.25 -10.49
N GLU A 145 4.39 9.32 -9.58
CA GLU A 145 3.46 8.20 -9.76
C GLU A 145 2.00 8.68 -9.88
N LEU A 146 1.58 9.61 -9.02
CA LEU A 146 0.27 10.26 -9.10
C LEU A 146 0.10 10.99 -10.44
N THR A 147 1.13 11.71 -10.89
CA THR A 147 1.12 12.38 -12.20
C THR A 147 0.92 11.37 -13.34
N ALA A 148 1.63 10.24 -13.30
CA ALA A 148 1.50 9.18 -14.29
C ALA A 148 0.09 8.58 -14.31
N LYS A 149 -0.48 8.28 -13.13
CA LYS A 149 -1.86 7.78 -12.98
C LYS A 149 -2.89 8.76 -13.54
N VAL A 150 -2.81 10.05 -13.18
CA VAL A 150 -3.73 11.07 -13.70
C VAL A 150 -3.62 11.22 -15.21
N ASN A 151 -2.41 11.15 -15.77
CA ASN A 151 -2.23 11.21 -17.22
C ASN A 151 -2.81 9.98 -17.94
N ALA A 152 -2.77 8.79 -17.32
CA ALA A 152 -3.38 7.59 -17.87
C ALA A 152 -4.91 7.68 -17.93
N LEU A 153 -5.55 8.37 -16.96
CA LEU A 153 -7.00 8.59 -16.91
C LEU A 153 -7.52 9.61 -17.92
N LYS A 154 -6.65 10.44 -18.50
CA LYS A 154 -7.02 11.43 -19.53
C LYS A 154 -7.07 10.84 -20.94
N LYS A 155 -6.72 9.57 -21.10
CA LYS A 155 -6.79 8.83 -22.36
C LYS A 155 -8.09 8.05 -22.45
#